data_AF-A0A660VJB4-F1
#
_entry.id   AF-A0A660VJB4-F1
#
_cell.length_a   1.000
_cell.length_b   1.000
_cell.length_c   1.000
_cell.angle_alpha   90.00
_cell.angle_beta   90.00
_cell.angle_gamma   90.00
#
_symmetry.space_group_name_H-M   'P 1'
#
loop_
_entity.id
_entity.type
_entity.pdbx_description
1 polymer ?
#
loop_
_entity_poly.entity_id
_entity_poly.type
_entity_poly.pdbx_seq_one_letter_code
_entity_poly.pdbx_strand_id
1 'polypeptide(L)'
;FHLTMRDAVSLLVHSFITDLSCREVEAAGPDPEFIFRNLYFNRLFTLPGDFGSLLDEIDMAAVNAPHVDARLMCDDDLDDPSLASMVVRDLSASLDEMEDGEEVRKLREEIRRGRRRRLFFEDTFEGRGEWSELFPYRSFPLFDEIAKKERPLDDDLTATLLHCISLRDGATPPSRDVFLFSLDNSRESLVTYYSAPCAAFELILPFPKAIEGHREYLPGYLLLRHRKSHNIALRINLDIFEYLLHGRFNLPEKPDYVPELMHRLRMFKEKLENELELKEFIIQSEEGGKCLVERFGLAGGKVELLKERE
;
A
#
# COMPACT_ATOMS: atom_id res chain seq x y z
N PHE A 1 29.45 -13.12 5.87
CA PHE A 1 28.73 -12.85 7.13
C PHE A 1 27.70 -11.79 6.81
N HIS A 2 26.43 -12.14 6.75
CA HIS A 2 25.35 -11.17 6.60
C HIS A 2 24.81 -10.90 8.01
N LEU A 3 24.93 -9.66 8.45
CA LEU A 3 24.31 -9.19 9.68
C LEU A 3 22.82 -9.02 9.36
N THR A 4 21.95 -9.81 9.97
CA THR A 4 20.50 -9.70 9.74
C THR A 4 19.94 -8.53 10.55
N MET A 5 18.76 -8.04 10.19
CA MET A 5 18.06 -7.03 10.99
C MET A 5 17.74 -7.55 12.40
N ARG A 6 17.50 -8.86 12.57
CA ARG A 6 17.44 -9.51 13.89
C ARG A 6 18.73 -9.30 14.67
N ASP A 7 19.89 -9.51 14.05
CA ASP A 7 21.19 -9.32 14.70
C ASP A 7 21.42 -7.86 15.07
N ALA A 8 21.04 -6.92 14.20
CA ALA A 8 21.15 -5.49 14.45
C ALA A 8 20.23 -5.03 15.60
N VAL A 9 18.95 -5.45 15.59
CA VAL A 9 17.99 -5.12 16.64
C VAL A 9 18.37 -5.80 17.95
N SER A 10 18.79 -7.07 17.93
CA SER A 10 19.27 -7.78 19.12
C SER A 10 20.52 -7.12 19.69
N LEU A 11 21.44 -6.66 18.82
CA LEU A 11 22.62 -5.91 19.23
C LEU A 11 22.23 -4.55 19.83
N LEU A 12 21.26 -3.84 19.27
CA LEU A 12 20.77 -2.57 19.81
C LEU A 12 20.07 -2.78 21.17
N VAL A 13 19.22 -3.80 21.28
CA VAL A 13 18.57 -4.17 22.55
C VAL A 13 19.62 -4.55 23.59
N HIS A 14 20.61 -5.35 23.23
CA HIS A 14 21.70 -5.69 24.15
C HIS A 14 22.57 -4.47 24.50
N SER A 15 22.88 -3.60 23.55
CA SER A 15 23.77 -2.45 23.79
C SER A 15 23.11 -1.32 24.58
N PHE A 16 21.79 -1.19 24.50
CA PHE A 16 21.06 -0.04 25.06
C PHE A 16 20.04 -0.40 26.16
N ILE A 17 19.65 -1.67 26.30
CA ILE A 17 18.44 -2.05 27.06
C ILE A 17 18.68 -3.20 28.05
N THR A 18 19.62 -4.11 27.80
CA THR A 18 19.90 -5.24 28.72
C THR A 18 21.38 -5.59 28.82
N ASP A 19 21.85 -5.87 30.03
CA ASP A 19 23.12 -6.59 30.25
C ASP A 19 22.96 -8.12 30.17
N LEU A 20 21.71 -8.60 29.98
CA LEU A 20 21.39 -10.03 29.99
C LEU A 20 21.79 -10.70 28.68
N SER A 21 22.73 -11.63 28.77
CA SER A 21 23.13 -12.54 27.72
C SER A 21 22.11 -13.67 27.52
N CYS A 22 22.13 -14.31 26.35
CA CYS A 22 21.30 -15.50 26.08
C CYS A 22 21.49 -16.60 27.15
N ARG A 23 22.71 -16.72 27.69
CA ARG A 23 23.02 -17.69 28.76
C ARG A 23 22.34 -17.37 30.09
N GLU A 24 22.14 -16.09 30.41
CA GLU A 24 21.45 -15.68 31.64
C GLU A 24 19.94 -15.89 31.54
N VAL A 25 19.37 -15.73 30.34
CA VAL A 25 17.98 -16.10 30.05
C VAL A 25 17.79 -17.61 30.14
N GLU A 26 18.71 -18.42 29.60
CA GLU A 26 18.70 -19.87 29.76
C GLU A 26 18.88 -20.32 31.22
N ALA A 27 19.67 -19.58 32.01
CA ALA A 27 19.93 -19.87 33.42
C ALA A 27 18.79 -19.46 34.37
N ALA A 28 17.89 -18.56 33.95
CA ALA A 28 16.74 -18.11 34.74
C ALA A 28 15.69 -19.22 34.99
N GLY A 29 15.81 -20.37 34.32
CA GLY A 29 14.88 -21.48 34.45
C GLY A 29 13.61 -21.28 33.60
N PRO A 30 12.66 -22.24 33.64
CA PRO A 30 11.49 -22.26 32.76
C PRO A 30 10.37 -21.34 33.28
N ASP A 31 10.66 -20.11 33.68
CA ASP A 31 9.63 -19.12 34.01
C ASP A 31 9.11 -18.47 32.72
N PRO A 32 7.91 -18.83 32.25
CA PRO A 32 7.40 -18.36 30.98
C PRO A 32 7.15 -16.85 30.98
N GLU A 33 6.74 -16.26 32.11
CA GLU A 33 6.47 -14.81 32.22
C GLU A 33 7.78 -14.02 32.15
N PHE A 34 8.81 -14.48 32.85
CA PHE A 34 10.14 -13.88 32.79
C PHE A 34 10.72 -13.96 31.37
N ILE A 35 10.64 -15.12 30.73
CA ILE A 35 11.19 -15.31 29.38
C ILE A 35 10.42 -14.44 28.38
N PHE A 36 9.09 -14.44 28.43
CA PHE A 36 8.25 -13.67 27.51
C PHE A 36 8.58 -12.17 27.51
N ARG A 37 8.72 -11.56 28.70
CA ARG A 37 9.05 -10.13 28.83
C ARG A 37 10.47 -9.78 28.36
N ASN A 38 11.37 -10.75 28.35
CA ASN A 38 12.76 -10.57 27.94
C ASN A 38 13.03 -10.98 26.48
N LEU A 39 12.03 -11.46 25.74
CA LEU A 39 12.14 -11.61 24.29
C LEU A 39 12.43 -10.25 23.65
N TYR A 40 13.35 -10.21 22.69
CA TYR A 40 13.89 -8.95 22.14
C TYR A 40 12.79 -8.01 21.60
N PHE A 41 11.72 -8.54 21.00
CA PHE A 41 10.59 -7.77 20.47
C PHE A 41 9.61 -7.28 21.55
N ASN A 42 9.58 -7.91 22.72
CA ASN A 42 8.75 -7.47 23.85
C ASN A 42 9.50 -6.49 24.72
N ARG A 43 10.79 -6.76 24.95
CA ARG A 43 11.64 -6.01 25.88
C ARG A 43 11.71 -4.52 25.56
N LEU A 44 11.81 -4.18 24.27
CA LEU A 44 11.81 -2.81 23.77
C LEU A 44 10.66 -1.98 24.37
N PHE A 45 9.48 -2.57 24.53
CA PHE A 45 8.25 -1.91 24.96
C PHE A 45 7.96 -2.08 26.46
N THR A 46 8.91 -2.63 27.23
CA THR A 46 8.81 -2.72 28.70
C THR A 46 9.61 -1.62 29.41
N LEU A 47 10.19 -0.69 28.65
CA LEU A 47 11.01 0.40 29.18
C LEU A 47 10.14 1.46 29.87
N PRO A 48 10.47 1.87 31.11
CA PRO A 48 9.77 2.97 31.76
C PRO A 48 10.23 4.34 31.26
N GLY A 49 9.37 5.35 31.38
CA GLY A 49 9.68 6.77 31.10
C GLY A 49 9.41 7.21 29.66
N ASP A 50 9.85 8.43 29.32
CA ASP A 50 9.53 9.11 28.05
C ASP A 50 9.93 8.31 26.80
N PHE A 51 10.99 7.52 26.89
CA PHE A 51 11.44 6.64 25.81
C PHE A 51 10.50 5.44 25.61
N GLY A 52 9.98 4.87 26.70
CA GLY A 52 8.96 3.81 26.64
C GLY A 52 7.67 4.30 26.00
N SER A 53 7.19 5.48 26.39
CA SER A 53 6.00 6.07 25.79
C SER A 53 6.18 6.38 24.30
N LEU A 54 7.40 6.81 23.90
CA LEU A 54 7.70 7.05 22.48
C LEU A 54 7.76 5.74 21.68
N LEU A 55 8.27 4.66 22.28
CA LEU A 55 8.23 3.34 21.67
C LEU A 55 6.79 2.83 21.54
N ASP A 56 5.94 3.04 22.55
CA ASP A 56 4.52 2.68 22.48
C ASP A 56 3.77 3.37 21.34
N GLU A 57 4.10 4.63 21.02
CA GLU A 57 3.51 5.37 19.89
C GLU A 57 3.85 4.76 18.52
N ILE A 58 5.00 4.10 18.41
CA ILE A 58 5.47 3.46 17.17
C ILE A 58 5.38 1.93 17.23
N ASP A 59 4.67 1.39 18.23
CA ASP A 59 4.53 -0.04 18.42
C ASP A 59 3.77 -0.67 17.26
N MET A 60 4.42 -1.58 16.54
CA MET A 60 3.81 -2.31 15.44
C MET A 60 2.62 -3.16 15.88
N ALA A 61 2.55 -3.56 17.16
CA ALA A 61 1.36 -4.20 17.68
C ALA A 61 0.14 -3.29 17.82
N ALA A 62 0.30 -1.96 17.74
CA ALA A 62 -0.80 -0.99 17.72
C ALA A 62 -1.28 -0.67 16.29
N VAL A 63 -0.50 -1.02 15.26
CA VAL A 63 -0.84 -0.76 13.85
C VAL A 63 -1.76 -1.85 13.31
N ASN A 64 -2.78 -1.49 12.53
CA ASN A 64 -3.63 -2.49 11.85
C ASN A 64 -2.84 -3.25 10.79
N ALA A 65 -2.70 -4.56 10.99
CA ALA A 65 -1.98 -5.46 10.09
C ALA A 65 -2.85 -6.71 9.80
N PRO A 66 -3.79 -6.63 8.84
CA PRO A 66 -4.79 -7.67 8.62
C PRO A 66 -4.23 -9.06 8.35
N HIS A 67 -3.06 -9.17 7.71
CA HIS A 67 -2.39 -10.45 7.45
C HIS A 67 -1.82 -11.06 8.75
N VAL A 68 -1.22 -10.25 9.62
CA VAL A 68 -0.76 -10.69 10.94
C VAL A 68 -1.96 -11.08 11.79
N ASP A 69 -3.02 -10.28 11.76
CA ASP A 69 -4.25 -10.52 12.52
C ASP A 69 -4.93 -11.83 12.07
N ALA A 70 -4.98 -12.10 10.76
CA ALA A 70 -5.51 -13.36 10.24
C ALA A 70 -4.71 -14.58 10.71
N ARG A 71 -3.37 -14.49 10.74
CA ARG A 71 -2.50 -15.56 11.23
C ARG A 71 -2.62 -15.80 12.73
N LEU A 72 -2.72 -14.72 13.52
CA LEU A 72 -2.98 -14.80 14.96
C LEU A 72 -4.28 -15.54 15.26
N MET A 73 -5.31 -15.40 14.43
CA MET A 73 -6.59 -16.09 14.60
C MET A 73 -6.54 -17.59 14.29
N CYS A 74 -5.56 -18.03 13.50
CA CYS A 74 -5.35 -19.44 13.16
C CYS A 74 -4.40 -20.16 14.12
N ASP A 75 -3.74 -19.43 15.03
CA ASP A 75 -2.71 -19.93 15.95
C ASP A 75 -1.53 -20.67 15.27
N ASP A 76 -1.35 -20.48 13.96
CA ASP A 76 -0.28 -21.10 13.15
C ASP A 76 1.13 -20.75 13.69
N ASP A 77 1.28 -19.63 14.41
CA ASP A 77 2.54 -19.21 15.03
C ASP A 77 2.94 -20.05 16.25
N LEU A 78 2.00 -20.78 16.86
CA LEU A 78 2.24 -21.58 18.06
C LEU A 78 2.71 -23.00 17.76
N ASP A 79 2.57 -23.46 16.52
CA ASP A 79 3.03 -24.78 16.05
C ASP A 79 4.56 -24.83 15.83
N ASP A 80 5.22 -23.68 15.80
CA ASP A 80 6.68 -23.57 15.67
C ASP A 80 7.40 -24.04 16.94
N PRO A 81 8.48 -24.83 16.87
CA PRO A 81 9.19 -25.36 18.05
C PRO A 81 10.15 -24.33 18.70
N SER A 82 10.03 -23.04 18.39
CA SER A 82 10.89 -22.03 19.01
C SER A 82 10.53 -21.79 20.48
N LEU A 83 11.53 -21.35 21.26
CA LEU A 83 11.34 -20.98 22.66
C LEU A 83 10.22 -19.94 22.83
N ALA A 84 10.10 -19.00 21.91
CA ALA A 84 9.05 -17.98 21.93
C ALA A 84 7.65 -18.59 21.77
N SER A 85 7.45 -19.52 20.82
CA SER A 85 6.17 -20.23 20.64
C SER A 85 5.82 -21.09 21.86
N MET A 86 6.80 -21.81 22.40
CA MET A 86 6.61 -22.64 23.59
C MET A 86 6.15 -21.81 24.79
N VAL A 87 6.85 -20.71 25.07
CA VAL A 87 6.53 -19.81 26.18
C VAL A 87 5.14 -19.18 26.03
N VAL A 88 4.79 -18.72 24.83
CA VAL A 88 3.46 -18.15 24.56
C VAL A 88 2.35 -19.19 24.73
N ARG A 89 2.58 -20.43 24.29
CA ARG A 89 1.63 -21.53 24.46
C ARG A 89 1.45 -21.88 25.93
N ASP A 90 2.53 -21.97 26.68
CA ASP A 90 2.50 -22.31 28.11
C ASP A 90 1.80 -21.20 28.93
N LEU A 91 2.04 -19.92 28.59
CA LEU A 91 1.31 -18.80 29.18
C LEU A 91 -0.17 -18.79 28.81
N SER A 92 -0.51 -19.01 27.54
CA SER A 92 -1.90 -19.06 27.08
C SER A 92 -2.67 -20.19 27.77
N ALA A 93 -2.09 -21.38 27.87
CA ALA A 93 -2.68 -22.52 28.56
C ALA A 93 -2.90 -22.23 30.05
N SER A 94 -1.93 -21.60 30.71
CA SER A 94 -2.05 -21.21 32.13
C SER A 94 -3.20 -20.22 32.34
N LEU A 95 -3.45 -19.31 31.38
CA LEU A 95 -4.52 -18.31 31.45
C LEU A 95 -5.91 -18.85 31.18
N ASP A 96 -6.03 -20.01 30.52
CA ASP A 96 -7.31 -20.67 30.29
C ASP A 96 -7.80 -21.42 31.55
N GLU A 97 -6.90 -21.73 32.49
CA GLU A 97 -7.22 -22.35 33.78
C GLU A 97 -7.59 -21.32 34.87
N MET A 98 -7.33 -20.02 34.63
CA MET A 98 -7.59 -18.93 35.59
C MET A 98 -9.01 -18.35 35.43
N GLU A 99 -9.58 -17.87 36.53
CA GLU A 99 -10.84 -17.12 36.48
C GLU A 99 -10.65 -15.79 35.73
N ASP A 100 -11.62 -15.47 34.88
CA ASP A 100 -11.56 -14.26 34.06
C ASP A 100 -11.66 -13.00 34.95
N GLY A 101 -10.62 -12.18 34.89
CA GLY A 101 -10.41 -11.03 35.76
C GLY A 101 -9.61 -9.94 35.06
N GLU A 102 -9.55 -8.74 35.64
CA GLU A 102 -8.88 -7.61 35.00
C GLU A 102 -7.40 -7.88 34.71
N GLU A 103 -6.71 -8.57 35.62
CA GLU A 103 -5.30 -8.95 35.49
C GLU A 103 -5.09 -9.99 34.39
N VAL A 104 -5.94 -11.02 34.33
CA VAL A 104 -5.93 -12.04 33.27
C VAL A 104 -6.17 -11.40 31.91
N ARG A 105 -7.12 -10.46 31.81
CA ARG A 105 -7.40 -9.72 30.57
C ARG A 105 -6.22 -8.87 30.12
N LYS A 106 -5.53 -8.18 31.04
CA LYS A 106 -4.32 -7.40 30.73
C LYS A 106 -3.21 -8.29 30.20
N LEU A 107 -3.00 -9.45 30.83
CA LEU A 107 -1.97 -10.39 30.42
C LEU A 107 -2.30 -11.04 29.06
N ARG A 108 -3.58 -11.37 28.79
CA ARG A 108 -4.05 -11.82 27.47
C ARG A 108 -3.73 -10.79 26.37
N GLU A 109 -3.96 -9.51 26.64
CA GLU A 109 -3.62 -8.45 25.69
C GLU A 109 -2.10 -8.26 25.53
N GLU A 110 -1.33 -8.39 26.61
CA GLU A 110 0.14 -8.34 26.56
C GLU A 110 0.71 -9.48 25.69
N ILE A 111 0.18 -10.71 25.87
CA ILE A 111 0.51 -11.87 25.04
C ILE A 111 0.14 -11.64 23.58
N ARG A 112 -1.09 -11.14 23.32
CA ARG A 112 -1.55 -10.83 21.96
C ARG A 112 -0.65 -9.80 21.27
N ARG A 113 -0.30 -8.71 21.96
CA ARG A 113 0.62 -7.69 21.44
C ARG A 113 2.00 -8.28 21.19
N GLY A 114 2.52 -9.11 22.09
CA GLY A 114 3.81 -9.76 21.90
C GLY A 114 3.84 -10.73 20.71
N ARG A 115 2.79 -11.54 20.53
CA ARG A 115 2.62 -12.38 19.34
C ARG A 115 2.59 -11.55 18.06
N ARG A 116 1.87 -10.42 18.07
CA ARG A 116 1.78 -9.50 16.92
C ARG A 116 3.13 -8.89 16.56
N ARG A 117 3.91 -8.44 17.56
CA ARG A 117 5.29 -7.96 17.35
C ARG A 117 6.17 -9.06 16.80
N ARG A 118 6.12 -10.25 17.40
CA ARG A 118 6.92 -11.40 16.98
C ARG A 118 6.68 -11.73 15.51
N LEU A 119 5.41 -11.95 15.13
CA LEU A 119 5.04 -12.22 13.75
C LEU A 119 5.52 -11.10 12.83
N PHE A 120 5.30 -9.84 13.22
CA PHE A 120 5.82 -8.71 12.46
C PHE A 120 7.35 -8.79 12.27
N PHE A 121 8.15 -8.98 13.31
CA PHE A 121 9.62 -9.01 13.19
C PHE A 121 10.13 -10.28 12.48
N GLU A 122 9.60 -11.46 12.81
CA GLU A 122 10.04 -12.74 12.25
C GLU A 122 9.61 -12.89 10.77
N ASP A 123 8.39 -12.46 10.41
CA ASP A 123 7.94 -12.48 9.02
C ASP A 123 8.69 -11.45 8.17
N THR A 124 9.00 -10.27 8.73
CA THR A 124 9.69 -9.18 8.01
C THR A 124 11.17 -9.46 7.79
N PHE A 125 11.86 -10.01 8.79
CA PHE A 125 13.32 -10.02 8.82
C PHE A 125 13.97 -11.40 8.78
N GLU A 126 13.22 -12.48 9.08
CA GLU A 126 13.78 -13.83 9.23
C GLU A 126 13.39 -14.81 8.11
N GLY A 127 12.71 -14.32 7.06
CA GLY A 127 12.67 -14.99 5.75
C GLY A 127 11.60 -16.07 5.58
N ARG A 128 10.54 -16.07 6.39
CA ARG A 128 9.33 -16.86 6.10
C ARG A 128 8.31 -16.10 5.26
N GLY A 129 8.22 -14.77 5.39
CA GLY A 129 7.38 -13.91 4.57
C GLY A 129 8.18 -13.14 3.53
N GLU A 130 7.57 -12.81 2.39
CA GLU A 130 8.13 -11.75 1.56
C GLU A 130 7.84 -10.41 2.24
N TRP A 131 8.84 -9.53 2.39
CA TRP A 131 8.67 -8.17 2.95
C TRP A 131 7.55 -7.36 2.25
N SER A 132 7.21 -7.72 1.01
CA SER A 132 6.10 -7.19 0.22
C SER A 132 4.73 -7.47 0.86
N GLU A 133 4.58 -8.55 1.62
CA GLU A 133 3.34 -8.98 2.28
C GLU A 133 2.97 -8.11 3.49
N LEU A 134 3.93 -7.34 4.02
CA LEU A 134 3.71 -6.40 5.11
C LEU A 134 2.91 -5.17 4.68
N PHE A 135 2.99 -4.87 3.38
CA PHE A 135 2.29 -3.75 2.81
C PHE A 135 0.83 -4.13 2.55
N PRO A 136 -0.15 -3.28 2.93
CA PRO A 136 -1.56 -3.56 2.65
C PRO A 136 -1.92 -3.48 1.15
N TYR A 137 -0.94 -3.22 0.28
CA TYR A 137 -1.14 -2.94 -1.13
C TYR A 137 -0.90 -4.20 -1.98
N ARG A 138 -1.94 -4.69 -2.66
CA ARG A 138 -1.82 -5.84 -3.58
C ARG A 138 -0.96 -5.53 -4.79
N SER A 139 -0.93 -4.26 -5.18
CA SER A 139 -0.13 -3.76 -6.29
C SER A 139 1.34 -3.56 -5.95
N PHE A 140 1.75 -3.78 -4.69
CA PHE A 140 3.11 -3.55 -4.25
C PHE A 140 4.17 -4.37 -4.99
N PRO A 141 4.03 -5.71 -5.17
CA PRO A 141 5.03 -6.49 -5.90
C PRO A 141 5.25 -5.97 -7.32
N LEU A 142 4.17 -5.59 -8.01
CA LEU A 142 4.25 -4.99 -9.34
C LEU A 142 4.94 -3.62 -9.30
N PHE A 143 4.60 -2.78 -8.32
CA PHE A 143 5.21 -1.46 -8.14
C PHE A 143 6.72 -1.56 -7.85
N ASP A 144 7.13 -2.51 -7.01
CA ASP A 144 8.53 -2.80 -6.69
C ASP A 144 9.29 -3.35 -7.91
N GLU A 145 8.68 -4.23 -8.71
CA GLU A 145 9.25 -4.70 -9.98
C GLU A 145 9.47 -3.54 -10.97
N ILE A 146 8.49 -2.65 -11.09
CA ILE A 146 8.57 -1.43 -11.90
C ILE A 146 9.71 -0.53 -11.42
N ALA A 147 9.82 -0.32 -10.11
CA ALA A 147 10.86 0.51 -9.52
C ALA A 147 12.27 -0.02 -9.76
N LYS A 148 12.43 -1.35 -9.80
CA LYS A 148 13.71 -2.03 -10.02
C LYS A 148 14.13 -2.09 -11.49
N LYS A 149 13.22 -1.84 -12.44
CA LYS A 149 13.57 -1.80 -13.87
C LYS A 149 14.37 -0.53 -14.18
N GLU A 150 15.65 -0.70 -14.54
CA GLU A 150 16.57 0.38 -14.95
C GLU A 150 16.27 0.97 -16.35
N ARG A 151 15.07 0.74 -16.92
CA ARG A 151 14.74 0.99 -18.34
C ARG A 151 13.40 1.73 -18.48
N PRO A 152 13.12 2.37 -19.63
CA PRO A 152 11.83 2.99 -19.87
C PRO A 152 10.71 2.00 -19.59
N LEU A 153 9.76 2.44 -18.77
CA LEU A 153 8.61 1.64 -18.35
C LEU A 153 7.78 1.28 -19.58
N ASP A 154 7.23 0.06 -19.56
CA ASP A 154 6.51 -0.52 -20.69
C ASP A 154 5.34 0.38 -21.15
N ASP A 155 5.18 0.53 -22.47
CA ASP A 155 4.05 1.24 -23.07
C ASP A 155 2.72 0.54 -22.68
N ASP A 156 2.75 -0.78 -22.47
CA ASP A 156 1.60 -1.56 -22.00
C ASP A 156 1.14 -1.16 -20.58
N LEU A 157 2.08 -0.84 -19.68
CA LEU A 157 1.75 -0.38 -18.33
C LEU A 157 1.16 1.03 -18.38
N THR A 158 1.71 1.91 -19.23
CA THR A 158 1.18 3.25 -19.46
C THR A 158 -0.27 3.17 -19.96
N ALA A 159 -0.54 2.34 -20.97
CA ALA A 159 -1.88 2.09 -21.49
C ALA A 159 -2.81 1.49 -20.41
N THR A 160 -2.31 0.56 -19.60
CA THR A 160 -3.08 -0.05 -18.50
C THR A 160 -3.52 0.99 -17.47
N LEU A 161 -2.61 1.87 -17.02
CA LEU A 161 -2.94 2.91 -16.05
C LEU A 161 -3.95 3.92 -16.61
N LEU A 162 -3.79 4.35 -17.86
CA LEU A 162 -4.75 5.23 -18.53
C LEU A 162 -6.12 4.56 -18.67
N HIS A 163 -6.16 3.29 -19.03
CA HIS A 163 -7.39 2.52 -19.11
C HIS A 163 -8.09 2.40 -17.75
N CYS A 164 -7.33 2.16 -16.67
CA CYS A 164 -7.87 2.16 -15.32
C CYS A 164 -8.46 3.52 -14.94
N ILE A 165 -7.82 4.64 -15.31
CA ILE A 165 -8.39 5.98 -15.10
C ILE A 165 -9.73 6.11 -15.83
N SER A 166 -9.80 5.70 -17.10
CA SER A 166 -11.05 5.73 -17.89
C SER A 166 -12.18 4.93 -17.22
N LEU A 167 -11.89 3.70 -16.76
CA LEU A 167 -12.87 2.86 -16.08
C LEU A 167 -13.37 3.49 -14.78
N ARG A 168 -12.49 4.19 -14.04
CA ARG A 168 -12.87 4.87 -12.80
C ARG A 168 -13.72 6.11 -13.03
N ASP A 169 -13.63 6.69 -14.22
CA ASP A 169 -14.53 7.77 -14.68
C ASP A 169 -15.88 7.23 -15.18
N GLY A 170 -16.08 5.91 -15.25
CA GLY A 170 -17.29 5.29 -15.79
C GLY A 170 -17.26 5.11 -17.32
N ALA A 171 -16.14 5.42 -17.97
CA ALA A 171 -15.98 5.22 -19.41
C ALA A 171 -15.66 3.75 -19.72
N THR A 172 -16.08 3.28 -20.90
CA THR A 172 -15.64 2.00 -21.45
C THR A 172 -14.86 2.26 -22.75
N PRO A 173 -13.52 2.34 -22.69
CA PRO A 173 -12.71 2.59 -23.88
C PRO A 173 -12.93 1.52 -24.95
N PRO A 174 -13.04 1.90 -26.24
CA PRO A 174 -13.26 0.95 -27.33
C PRO A 174 -12.05 0.06 -27.62
N SER A 175 -10.84 0.51 -27.28
CA SER A 175 -9.58 -0.23 -27.38
C SER A 175 -8.62 0.18 -26.26
N ARG A 176 -7.52 -0.57 -26.09
CA ARG A 176 -6.46 -0.23 -25.12
C ARG A 176 -5.60 0.96 -25.53
N ASP A 177 -5.67 1.38 -26.79
CA ASP A 177 -4.89 2.50 -27.32
C ASP A 177 -5.55 3.86 -27.11
N VAL A 178 -6.79 3.87 -26.60
CA VAL A 178 -7.60 5.07 -26.39
C VAL A 178 -7.77 5.30 -24.89
N PHE A 179 -7.38 6.49 -24.45
CA PHE A 179 -7.66 7.02 -23.13
C PHE A 179 -8.91 7.89 -23.20
N LEU A 180 -9.93 7.54 -22.41
CA LEU A 180 -11.14 8.35 -22.20
C LEU A 180 -11.13 8.98 -20.81
N PHE A 181 -11.53 10.23 -20.68
CA PHE A 181 -11.63 10.86 -19.36
C PHE A 181 -12.76 11.88 -19.29
N SER A 182 -13.34 12.04 -18.10
CA SER A 182 -14.35 13.05 -17.82
C SER A 182 -13.85 14.06 -16.79
N LEU A 183 -14.31 15.30 -16.92
CA LEU A 183 -14.12 16.36 -15.94
C LEU A 183 -15.28 16.45 -14.95
N ASP A 184 -16.43 15.89 -15.35
CA ASP A 184 -17.65 15.91 -14.57
C ASP A 184 -17.63 14.79 -13.53
N ASN A 185 -17.70 15.19 -12.27
CA ASN A 185 -17.97 14.29 -11.13
C ASN A 185 -19.46 14.35 -10.72
N SER A 186 -20.30 15.12 -11.42
CA SER A 186 -21.70 15.35 -11.06
C SER A 186 -22.58 14.24 -11.62
N ARG A 187 -23.62 13.89 -10.84
CA ARG A 187 -24.77 13.07 -11.26
C ARG A 187 -25.65 13.87 -12.24
N GLU A 188 -25.03 14.43 -13.28
CA GLU A 188 -25.76 15.10 -14.34
C GLU A 188 -26.29 14.06 -15.32
N SER A 189 -27.42 14.37 -15.94
CA SER A 189 -28.11 13.48 -16.88
C SER A 189 -27.27 13.18 -18.13
N LEU A 190 -26.19 13.92 -18.35
CA LEU A 190 -25.26 13.82 -19.46
C LEU A 190 -23.82 13.89 -18.94
N VAL A 191 -22.98 12.93 -19.31
CA VAL A 191 -21.54 12.91 -19.01
C VAL A 191 -20.76 13.08 -20.30
N THR A 192 -19.79 14.00 -20.31
CA THR A 192 -18.90 14.22 -21.46
C THR A 192 -17.55 13.55 -21.24
N TYR A 193 -17.16 12.67 -22.14
CA TYR A 193 -15.84 12.03 -22.15
C TYR A 193 -14.98 12.56 -23.29
N TYR A 194 -13.77 12.98 -22.98
CA TYR A 194 -12.78 13.39 -23.96
C TYR A 194 -11.88 12.20 -24.33
N SER A 195 -11.39 12.15 -25.57
CA SER A 195 -10.51 11.08 -26.06
C SER A 195 -9.09 11.56 -26.34
N ALA A 196 -8.09 10.77 -25.92
CA ALA A 196 -6.69 10.99 -26.26
C ALA A 196 -6.00 9.64 -26.57
N PRO A 197 -5.02 9.61 -27.48
CA PRO A 197 -4.27 8.38 -27.76
C PRO A 197 -3.32 8.06 -26.59
N CYS A 198 -3.30 6.82 -26.11
CA CYS A 198 -2.41 6.36 -25.05
C CYS A 198 -0.93 6.56 -25.42
N ALA A 199 -0.58 6.43 -26.70
CA ALA A 199 0.77 6.67 -27.23
C ALA A 199 1.27 8.12 -27.05
N ALA A 200 0.37 9.08 -26.76
CA ALA A 200 0.77 10.45 -26.43
C ALA A 200 1.33 10.58 -25.00
N PHE A 201 1.30 9.52 -24.20
CA PHE A 201 1.75 9.50 -22.82
C PHE A 201 2.97 8.59 -22.65
N GLU A 202 3.67 8.81 -21.56
CA GLU A 202 4.80 8.00 -21.11
C GLU A 202 4.79 7.91 -19.58
N LEU A 203 5.30 6.81 -19.06
CA LEU A 203 5.50 6.60 -17.64
C LEU A 203 7.00 6.67 -17.32
N ILE A 204 7.37 7.54 -16.39
CA ILE A 204 8.75 7.83 -16.04
C ILE A 204 8.99 7.49 -14.58
N LEU A 205 10.10 6.83 -14.28
CA LEU A 205 10.60 6.72 -12.92
C LEU A 205 11.47 7.96 -12.58
N PRO A 206 11.05 8.81 -11.64
CA PRO A 206 11.85 9.95 -11.22
C PRO A 206 13.02 9.45 -10.35
N PHE A 207 14.16 9.13 -10.96
CA PHE A 207 15.40 8.86 -10.23
C PHE A 207 16.15 10.16 -9.96
N PRO A 208 16.33 10.56 -8.68
CA PRO A 208 17.26 11.63 -8.35
C PRO A 208 18.69 11.13 -8.60
N LYS A 209 19.48 11.88 -9.38
CA LYS A 209 20.89 11.55 -9.66
C LYS A 209 21.73 11.35 -8.39
N ALA A 210 21.33 11.95 -7.27
CA ALA A 210 22.00 11.80 -5.99
C ALA A 210 21.89 10.40 -5.36
N ILE A 211 20.98 9.55 -5.85
CA ILE A 211 20.69 8.21 -5.30
C ILE A 211 21.27 7.10 -6.21
N GLU A 212 21.91 7.49 -7.31
CA GLU A 212 22.55 6.59 -8.27
C GLU A 212 23.68 5.79 -7.56
N GLY A 213 23.44 4.50 -7.33
CA GLY A 213 24.36 3.58 -6.61
C GLY A 213 23.87 3.06 -5.26
N HIS A 214 22.76 3.56 -4.72
CA HIS A 214 22.12 2.98 -3.54
C HIS A 214 21.32 1.71 -3.92
N ARG A 215 21.60 0.58 -3.26
CA ARG A 215 20.97 -0.72 -3.56
C ARG A 215 19.50 -0.85 -3.17
N GLU A 216 18.99 0.02 -2.30
CA GLU A 216 17.70 -0.14 -1.63
C GLU A 216 16.83 1.13 -1.72
N TYR A 217 16.75 1.74 -2.91
CA TYR A 217 15.88 2.89 -3.13
C TYR A 217 14.58 2.49 -3.82
N LEU A 218 13.46 2.76 -3.15
CA LEU A 218 12.13 2.72 -3.75
C LEU A 218 11.67 4.16 -4.08
N PRO A 219 11.25 4.46 -5.32
CA PRO A 219 10.77 5.79 -5.68
C PRO A 219 9.45 6.07 -4.97
N GLY A 220 9.29 7.30 -4.47
CA GLY A 220 8.04 7.71 -3.82
C GLY A 220 6.84 7.82 -4.77
N TYR A 221 7.06 7.87 -6.10
CA TYR A 221 6.01 7.92 -7.11
C TYR A 221 6.54 7.57 -8.51
N LEU A 222 5.64 7.12 -9.39
CA LEU A 222 5.79 7.08 -10.84
C LEU A 222 5.24 8.39 -11.44
N LEU A 223 5.79 8.85 -12.56
CA LEU A 223 5.33 10.05 -13.24
C LEU A 223 4.69 9.70 -14.58
N LEU A 224 3.36 9.71 -14.65
CA LEU A 224 2.62 9.60 -15.90
C LEU A 224 2.54 10.99 -16.54
N ARG A 225 3.07 11.16 -17.76
CA ARG A 225 3.24 12.47 -18.39
C ARG A 225 2.86 12.44 -19.87
N HIS A 226 2.35 13.56 -20.37
CA HIS A 226 2.17 13.77 -21.81
C HIS A 226 3.53 14.02 -22.51
N ARG A 227 3.83 13.28 -23.58
CA ARG A 227 5.14 13.29 -24.27
C ARG A 227 5.51 14.63 -24.90
N LYS A 228 4.52 15.44 -25.31
CA LYS A 228 4.78 16.77 -25.91
C LYS A 228 4.67 17.92 -24.90
N SER A 229 3.78 17.78 -23.93
CA SER A 229 3.43 18.84 -22.97
C SER A 229 3.79 18.37 -21.57
N HIS A 230 5.07 18.48 -21.22
CA HIS A 230 5.62 17.92 -19.98
C HIS A 230 5.04 18.52 -18.69
N ASN A 231 4.36 19.66 -18.78
CA ASN A 231 3.60 20.30 -17.70
C ASN A 231 2.33 19.51 -17.30
N ILE A 232 1.86 18.63 -18.19
CA ILE A 232 0.73 17.73 -17.96
C ILE A 232 1.27 16.41 -17.44
N ALA A 233 1.30 16.29 -16.11
CA ALA A 233 1.83 15.11 -15.44
C ALA A 233 1.05 14.77 -14.17
N LEU A 234 0.90 13.47 -13.93
CA LEU A 234 0.30 12.88 -12.75
C LEU A 234 1.38 12.12 -11.99
N ARG A 235 1.55 12.47 -10.70
CA ARG A 235 2.40 11.71 -9.78
C ARG A 235 1.59 10.58 -9.17
N ILE A 236 1.91 9.36 -9.56
CA ILE A 236 1.27 8.12 -9.14
C ILE A 236 2.12 7.50 -8.03
N ASN A 237 1.81 7.81 -6.77
CA ASN A 237 2.36 7.07 -5.63
C ASN A 237 1.68 5.69 -5.52
N LEU A 238 2.14 4.87 -4.58
CA LEU A 238 1.60 3.53 -4.35
C LEU A 238 0.09 3.53 -4.06
N ASP A 239 -0.43 4.55 -3.36
CA ASP A 239 -1.87 4.68 -3.09
C ASP A 239 -2.68 4.91 -4.38
N ILE A 240 -2.22 5.83 -5.26
CA ILE A 240 -2.86 6.04 -6.57
C ILE A 240 -2.80 4.74 -7.38
N PHE A 241 -1.66 4.07 -7.36
CA PHE A 241 -1.43 2.85 -8.11
C PHE A 241 -2.40 1.74 -7.68
N GLU A 242 -2.53 1.50 -6.38
CA GLU A 242 -3.49 0.56 -5.79
C GLU A 242 -4.93 0.94 -6.14
N TYR A 243 -5.29 2.22 -5.99
CA TYR A 243 -6.63 2.71 -6.30
C TYR A 243 -7.02 2.49 -7.77
N LEU A 244 -6.10 2.75 -8.70
CA LEU A 244 -6.35 2.57 -10.12
C LEU A 244 -6.57 1.08 -10.43
N LEU A 245 -5.67 0.21 -9.98
CA LEU A 245 -5.72 -1.22 -10.30
C LEU A 245 -6.84 -1.97 -9.56
N HIS A 246 -7.11 -1.63 -8.30
CA HIS A 246 -7.97 -2.42 -7.43
C HIS A 246 -9.17 -1.68 -6.82
N GLY A 247 -9.19 -0.35 -6.88
CA GLY A 247 -10.31 0.48 -6.42
C GLY A 247 -10.20 0.87 -4.94
N ARG A 248 -11.26 1.50 -4.41
CA ARG A 248 -11.25 2.10 -3.05
C ARG A 248 -11.19 1.07 -1.92
N PHE A 249 -11.78 -0.10 -2.13
CA PHE A 249 -11.98 -1.10 -1.07
C PHE A 249 -10.67 -1.71 -0.54
N ASN A 250 -9.57 -1.59 -1.29
CA ASN A 250 -8.27 -2.13 -0.92
C ASN A 250 -7.31 -1.08 -0.36
N LEU A 251 -7.73 0.18 -0.23
CA LEU A 251 -6.90 1.17 0.45
C LEU A 251 -6.96 0.91 1.96
N PRO A 252 -5.83 0.98 2.68
CA PRO A 252 -5.85 0.89 4.13
C PRO A 252 -6.78 1.96 4.71
N GLU A 253 -7.48 1.63 5.81
CA GLU A 253 -8.36 2.55 6.56
C GLU A 253 -7.54 3.69 7.19
N LYS A 254 -7.08 4.61 6.36
CA LYS A 254 -6.38 5.83 6.72
C LYS A 254 -7.32 7.02 6.52
N PRO A 255 -7.18 8.09 7.32
CA PRO A 255 -8.05 9.26 7.23
C PRO A 255 -7.92 9.95 5.87
N ASP A 256 -9.03 9.98 5.13
CA ASP A 256 -9.44 11.02 4.17
C ASP A 256 -8.43 11.47 3.09
N TYR A 257 -7.66 10.55 2.51
CA TYR A 257 -6.79 10.83 1.34
C TYR A 257 -7.51 10.77 -0.01
N VAL A 258 -8.71 10.19 -0.05
CA VAL A 258 -9.50 10.05 -1.30
C VAL A 258 -9.79 11.42 -1.95
N PRO A 259 -10.16 12.49 -1.21
CA PRO A 259 -10.33 13.82 -1.80
C PRO A 259 -9.06 14.36 -2.46
N GLU A 260 -7.89 14.20 -1.83
CA GLU A 260 -6.61 14.65 -2.39
C GLU A 260 -6.24 13.88 -3.66
N LEU A 261 -6.45 12.56 -3.64
CA LEU A 261 -6.28 11.68 -4.78
C LEU A 261 -7.16 12.12 -5.96
N MET A 262 -8.46 12.32 -5.72
CA MET A 262 -9.41 12.78 -6.73
C MET A 262 -9.04 14.16 -7.26
N HIS A 263 -8.55 15.06 -6.39
CA HIS A 263 -8.10 16.38 -6.78
C HIS A 263 -6.90 16.32 -7.74
N ARG A 264 -5.88 15.50 -7.45
CA ARG A 264 -4.72 15.32 -8.35
C ARG A 264 -5.11 14.80 -9.72
N LEU A 265 -6.02 13.81 -9.77
CA LEU A 265 -6.57 13.29 -11.02
C LEU A 265 -7.36 14.35 -11.79
N ARG A 266 -8.18 15.15 -11.11
CA ARG A 266 -8.93 16.25 -11.72
C ARG A 266 -7.99 17.29 -12.34
N MET A 267 -7.01 17.77 -11.58
CA MET A 267 -6.04 18.76 -12.07
C MET A 267 -5.26 18.26 -13.29
N PHE A 268 -4.95 16.96 -13.35
CA PHE A 268 -4.32 16.35 -14.53
C PHE A 268 -5.23 16.40 -15.76
N LYS A 269 -6.52 16.05 -15.61
CA LYS A 269 -7.50 16.07 -16.70
C LYS A 269 -7.85 17.48 -17.17
N GLU A 270 -8.02 18.43 -16.26
CA GLU A 270 -8.27 19.83 -16.60
C GLU A 270 -7.12 20.41 -17.43
N LYS A 271 -5.87 20.07 -17.08
CA LYS A 271 -4.71 20.47 -17.88
C LYS A 271 -4.70 19.79 -19.26
N LEU A 272 -5.11 18.53 -19.34
CA LEU A 272 -5.24 17.83 -20.62
C LEU A 272 -6.27 18.50 -21.52
N GLU A 273 -7.44 18.82 -21.00
CA GLU A 273 -8.51 19.49 -21.76
C GLU A 273 -8.08 20.86 -22.29
N ASN A 274 -7.38 21.66 -21.48
CA ASN A 274 -6.98 23.00 -21.89
C ASN A 274 -5.85 23.03 -22.94
N GLU A 275 -4.96 22.04 -22.92
CA GLU A 275 -3.76 22.00 -23.79
C GLU A 275 -3.97 21.15 -25.05
N LEU A 276 -4.74 20.08 -24.93
CA LEU A 276 -5.14 19.29 -26.08
C LEU A 276 -6.39 19.98 -26.62
N GLU A 277 -6.33 20.55 -27.82
CA GLU A 277 -7.54 20.97 -28.56
C GLU A 277 -8.36 19.71 -28.92
N LEU A 278 -8.94 19.05 -27.92
CA LEU A 278 -9.56 17.74 -28.03
C LEU A 278 -10.74 17.87 -28.99
N LYS A 279 -10.53 17.30 -30.19
CA LYS A 279 -11.47 17.41 -31.31
C LYS A 279 -12.62 16.44 -31.18
N GLU A 280 -12.54 15.47 -30.30
CA GLU A 280 -13.52 14.40 -30.20
C GLU A 280 -13.93 14.19 -28.74
N PHE A 281 -15.24 14.19 -28.50
CA PHE A 281 -15.81 13.88 -27.20
C PHE A 281 -17.07 13.04 -27.35
N ILE A 282 -17.31 12.18 -26.38
CA ILE A 282 -18.45 11.27 -26.31
C ILE A 282 -19.40 11.81 -25.25
N ILE A 283 -20.65 12.05 -25.61
CA ILE A 283 -21.72 12.37 -24.66
C ILE A 283 -22.49 11.09 -24.36
N GLN A 284 -22.63 10.76 -23.08
CA GLN A 284 -23.42 9.62 -22.61
C GLN A 284 -24.59 10.11 -21.74
N SER A 285 -25.81 9.65 -22.03
CA SER A 285 -26.99 9.91 -21.20
C SER A 285 -27.15 8.89 -20.06
N GLU A 286 -27.93 9.25 -19.03
CA GLU A 286 -28.35 8.33 -17.95
C GLU A 286 -29.03 7.05 -18.46
N GLU A 287 -29.75 7.14 -19.59
CA GLU A 287 -30.46 6.02 -20.21
C GLU A 287 -29.52 5.10 -21.04
N GLY A 288 -28.22 5.41 -21.11
CA GLY A 288 -27.22 4.58 -21.81
C GLY A 288 -26.90 5.03 -23.25
N GLY A 289 -27.66 5.98 -23.80
CA GLY A 289 -27.44 6.51 -25.14
C GLY A 289 -26.09 7.21 -25.27
N LYS A 290 -25.30 6.83 -26.29
CA LYS A 290 -23.97 7.40 -26.56
C LYS A 290 -23.94 8.14 -27.90
N CYS A 291 -23.32 9.31 -27.89
CA CYS A 291 -23.10 10.09 -29.09
C CYS A 291 -21.64 10.51 -29.19
N LEU A 292 -21.01 10.24 -30.34
CA LEU A 292 -19.71 10.80 -30.68
C LEU A 292 -19.90 12.19 -31.27
N VAL A 293 -19.16 13.16 -30.77
CA VAL A 293 -19.13 14.53 -31.28
C VAL A 293 -17.72 14.85 -31.72
N GLU A 294 -17.55 15.07 -33.02
CA GLU A 294 -16.31 15.57 -33.61
C GLU A 294 -16.44 17.08 -33.82
N ARG A 295 -15.57 17.87 -33.21
CA ARG A 295 -15.55 19.33 -33.29
C ARG A 295 -14.52 19.80 -34.32
N PHE A 296 -15.00 20.58 -35.29
CA PHE A 296 -14.20 21.28 -36.29
C PHE A 296 -14.20 22.78 -35.98
N GLY A 297 -13.32 23.23 -35.09
CA GLY A 297 -13.17 24.64 -34.72
C GLY A 297 -14.24 25.17 -33.76
N LEU A 298 -14.43 26.50 -33.73
CA LEU A 298 -15.27 27.16 -32.72
C LEU A 298 -16.79 26.90 -32.89
N ALA A 299 -17.27 26.65 -34.11
CA ALA A 299 -18.71 26.61 -34.43
C ALA A 299 -19.17 25.42 -35.30
N GLY A 300 -18.27 24.49 -35.65
CA GLY A 300 -18.60 23.32 -36.48
C GLY A 300 -18.41 22.01 -35.72
N GLY A 301 -19.31 21.06 -35.90
CA GLY A 301 -19.13 19.70 -35.39
C GLY A 301 -20.01 18.69 -36.10
N LYS A 302 -19.52 17.45 -36.21
CA LYS A 302 -20.27 16.28 -36.67
C LYS A 302 -20.72 15.49 -35.45
N VAL A 303 -21.99 15.13 -35.42
CA VAL A 303 -22.62 14.38 -34.34
C VAL A 303 -23.01 13.02 -34.90
N GLU A 304 -22.45 11.95 -34.35
CA GLU A 304 -22.72 10.57 -34.77
C GLU A 304 -23.28 9.77 -33.59
N LEU A 305 -24.51 9.29 -33.74
CA LEU A 305 -25.15 8.43 -32.74
C LEU A 305 -24.49 7.05 -32.75
N LEU A 306 -23.85 6.68 -31.63
CA LEU A 306 -23.29 5.34 -31.45
C LEU A 306 -24.45 4.42 -31.05
N LYS A 307 -24.98 3.65 -32.02
CA LYS A 307 -26.09 2.72 -31.76
C LYS A 307 -25.74 1.74 -30.63
N GLU A 308 -26.67 1.56 -29.70
CA GLU A 308 -26.65 0.45 -28.74
C GLU A 308 -26.64 -0.89 -29.50
N ARG A 309 -25.76 -1.80 -29.08
CA ARG A 309 -25.94 -3.21 -29.40
C ARG A 309 -27.10 -3.72 -28.53
N GLU A 310 -28.13 -4.27 -29.18
CA GLU A 310 -29.18 -5.09 -28.57
C GLU A 310 -28.61 -6.19 -27.67
#